data_AF-A0A0S9KN55-F1
#
_entry.id   AF-A0A0S9KN55-F1
#
_cell.length_a   1.000
_cell.length_b   1.000
_cell.length_c   1.000
_cell.angle_alpha   90.00
_cell.angle_beta   90.00
_cell.angle_gamma   90.00
#
_symmetry.space_group_name_H-M   'P 1'
#
loop_
_entity.id
_entity.type
_entity.pdbx_description
1 polymer ?
#
loop_
_entity_poly.entity_id
_entity_poly.type
_entity_poly.pdbx_seq_one_letter_code
_entity_poly.pdbx_strand_id
1 'polypeptide(L)'
;MTEQNQPSTTPPAWFRIWSAVAIAGGIVALIGMIALLVPAPAASFGWFAYQPLDQSVFLPSMSLLSPTTIWGALALTVGLLVVAFSAGFLIGRRTRTTASD
;
A
#
# COMPACT_ATOMS: atom_id res chain seq x y z
N MET A 1 29.52 -11.50 -44.82
CA MET A 1 28.16 -11.25 -44.30
C MET A 1 28.25 -11.34 -42.78
N THR A 2 28.42 -10.20 -42.11
CA THR A 2 28.62 -10.13 -40.66
C THR A 2 27.25 -10.01 -39.99
N GLU A 3 26.74 -11.08 -39.39
CA GLU A 3 25.60 -11.01 -38.47
C GLU A 3 26.02 -10.18 -37.25
N GLN A 4 25.59 -8.92 -37.22
CA GLN A 4 25.64 -8.12 -36.00
C GLN A 4 24.62 -8.70 -35.03
N ASN A 5 25.13 -9.43 -34.05
CA ASN A 5 24.38 -9.92 -32.89
C ASN A 5 23.83 -8.69 -32.12
N GLN A 6 22.59 -8.29 -32.43
CA GLN A 6 21.92 -7.17 -31.78
C GLN A 6 21.73 -7.53 -30.31
N PRO A 7 22.32 -6.77 -29.35
CA PRO A 7 22.12 -7.03 -27.95
C PRO A 7 20.63 -6.94 -27.64
N SER A 8 20.07 -8.02 -27.09
CA SER A 8 18.66 -8.07 -26.71
C SER A 8 18.35 -6.88 -25.80
N THR A 9 17.54 -5.93 -26.28
CA THR A 9 17.15 -4.71 -25.56
C THR A 9 16.15 -4.98 -24.44
N THR A 10 15.73 -6.24 -24.29
CA THR A 10 14.76 -6.65 -23.28
C THR A 10 15.43 -6.69 -21.90
N PRO A 11 14.97 -5.89 -20.93
CA PRO A 11 15.50 -5.96 -19.58
C PRO A 11 15.29 -7.37 -18.99
N PRO A 12 16.21 -7.84 -18.14
CA PRO A 12 16.18 -9.20 -17.64
C PRO A 12 14.88 -9.47 -16.87
N ALA A 13 14.33 -10.68 -17.03
CA ALA A 13 13.00 -11.04 -16.51
C ALA A 13 12.83 -10.75 -15.01
N TRP A 14 13.87 -10.94 -14.20
CA TRP A 14 13.83 -10.62 -12.77
C TRP A 14 13.59 -9.13 -12.52
N PHE A 15 14.21 -8.22 -13.28
CA PHE A 15 14.04 -6.78 -13.13
C PHE A 15 12.60 -6.36 -13.41
N ARG A 16 11.98 -6.97 -14.42
CA ARG A 16 10.57 -6.76 -14.78
C ARG A 16 9.63 -7.23 -13.66
N ILE A 17 9.88 -8.41 -13.09
CA ILE A 17 9.06 -8.97 -12.01
C ILE A 17 9.13 -8.07 -10.76
N TRP A 18 10.33 -7.70 -10.31
CA TRP A 18 10.49 -6.86 -9.12
C TRP A 18 9.96 -5.44 -9.31
N SER A 19 10.03 -4.89 -10.53
CA SER A 19 9.40 -3.61 -10.85
C SER A 19 7.87 -3.71 -10.78
N ALA A 20 7.28 -4.79 -11.30
CA ALA A 20 5.84 -5.02 -11.20
C ALA A 20 5.38 -5.17 -9.74
N VAL A 21 6.15 -5.87 -8.91
CA VAL A 21 5.89 -6.00 -7.47
C VAL A 21 5.93 -4.63 -6.76
N ALA A 22 6.92 -3.79 -7.09
CA ALA A 22 7.00 -2.43 -6.54
C ALA A 22 5.77 -1.59 -6.92
N ILE A 23 5.36 -1.64 -8.19
CA ILE A 23 4.16 -0.91 -8.68
C ILE A 23 2.90 -1.41 -7.95
N ALA A 24 2.73 -2.73 -7.84
CA ALA A 24 1.59 -3.31 -7.12
C ALA A 24 1.58 -2.88 -5.63
N GLY A 25 2.73 -2.90 -4.96
CA GLY A 25 2.87 -2.41 -3.58
C GLY A 25 2.50 -0.92 -3.45
N GLY A 26 2.91 -0.09 -4.41
CA GLY A 26 2.55 1.33 -4.47
C GLY A 26 1.05 1.55 -4.64
N ILE A 27 0.38 0.76 -5.50
CA ILE A 27 -1.08 0.80 -5.67
C ILE A 27 -1.80 0.44 -4.36
N VAL A 28 -1.35 -0.62 -3.68
CA VAL A 28 -1.92 -1.02 -2.38
C VAL A 28 -1.73 0.08 -1.33
N ALA A 29 -0.55 0.70 -1.28
CA ALA A 29 -0.29 1.81 -0.37
C ALA A 29 -1.20 3.01 -0.65
N LEU A 30 -1.42 3.33 -1.93
CA LEU A 30 -2.30 4.42 -2.35
C LEU A 30 -3.77 4.13 -1.97
N ILE A 31 -4.23 2.89 -2.14
CA ILE A 31 -5.59 2.49 -1.71
C ILE A 31 -5.73 2.65 -0.20
N GLY A 32 -4.73 2.20 0.58
CA GLY A 32 -4.72 2.38 2.04
C GLY A 32 -4.75 3.84 2.44
N MET A 33 -3.97 4.70 1.76
CA MET A 33 -3.96 6.15 1.95
C MET A 33 -5.35 6.75 1.70
N ILE A 34 -5.98 6.42 0.55
CA ILE A 34 -7.32 6.91 0.21
C ILE A 34 -8.32 6.48 1.28
N ALA A 35 -8.29 5.22 1.72
CA ALA A 35 -9.19 4.71 2.76
C ALA A 35 -9.05 5.47 4.10
N LEU A 36 -7.86 5.95 4.44
CA LEU A 36 -7.63 6.79 5.63
C LEU A 36 -8.17 8.22 5.47
N LEU A 37 -8.22 8.73 4.24
CA LEU A 37 -8.71 10.07 3.94
C LEU A 37 -10.24 10.14 3.77
N VAL A 38 -10.92 9.00 3.58
CA VAL A 38 -12.39 8.97 3.52
C VAL A 38 -12.95 9.29 4.91
N PRO A 39 -13.72 10.39 5.07
CA PRO A 39 -14.33 10.73 6.35
C PRO A 39 -15.25 9.60 6.81
N ALA A 40 -15.06 9.12 8.03
CA ALA A 40 -16.06 8.27 8.66
C ALA A 40 -17.38 9.05 8.72
N PRO A 41 -18.55 8.40 8.47
CA PRO A 41 -19.83 9.07 8.56
C PRO A 41 -19.97 9.72 9.93
N ALA A 42 -19.93 11.05 9.96
CA ALA A 42 -20.15 11.81 11.17
C ALA A 42 -21.61 11.58 11.58
N ALA A 43 -21.83 11.11 12.81
CA ALA A 43 -23.16 11.00 13.37
C ALA A 43 -23.81 12.39 13.33
N SER A 44 -24.77 12.58 12.43
CA SER A 44 -25.52 13.82 12.31
C SER A 44 -26.50 13.89 13.47
N PHE A 45 -26.06 14.47 14.58
CA PHE A 45 -26.96 14.85 15.66
C PHE A 45 -27.83 16.00 15.15
N GLY A 46 -29.09 15.70 14.83
CA GLY A 46 -30.08 16.72 14.51
C GLY A 46 -30.40 17.55 15.76
N TRP A 47 -30.77 18.81 15.57
CA TRP A 47 -31.29 19.68 16.65
C TRP A 47 -32.64 19.20 17.22
N PHE A 48 -33.20 18.13 16.65
CA PHE A 48 -34.30 17.36 17.21
C PHE A 48 -33.74 16.21 18.07
N ALA A 49 -33.86 16.39 19.38
CA ALA A 49 -33.65 15.33 20.36
C ALA A 49 -34.78 14.28 20.28
N TYR A 50 -34.78 13.44 19.25
CA TYR A 50 -35.36 12.11 19.40
C TYR A 50 -34.32 11.26 20.12
N GLN A 51 -34.47 11.16 21.44
CA GLN A 51 -33.85 10.10 22.21
C GLN A 51 -34.52 8.79 21.76
N PRO A 52 -33.82 7.87 21.06
CA PRO A 52 -34.33 6.52 20.99
C PRO A 52 -34.41 6.02 22.43
N LEU A 53 -35.55 5.47 22.83
CA LEU A 53 -35.67 4.71 24.07
C LEU A 53 -34.85 3.42 23.88
N ASP A 54 -33.53 3.55 23.88
CA ASP A 54 -32.60 2.48 23.65
C ASP A 54 -32.12 1.98 25.01
N GLN A 55 -32.49 0.74 25.34
CA GLN A 55 -31.99 0.01 26.51
C GLN A 55 -30.54 -0.45 26.29
N SER A 56 -29.85 0.08 25.29
CA SER A 56 -28.46 -0.22 24.98
C SER A 56 -27.55 0.78 25.69
N VAL A 57 -26.86 0.29 26.72
CA VAL A 57 -25.72 0.98 27.32
C VAL A 57 -24.75 1.29 26.19
N PHE A 58 -24.41 2.58 25.99
CA PHE A 58 -23.26 3.00 25.19
C PHE A 58 -21.99 2.48 25.86
N LEU A 59 -21.72 1.19 25.67
CA LEU A 59 -20.41 0.61 25.92
C LEU A 59 -19.49 1.28 24.90
N PRO A 60 -18.46 2.02 25.31
CA PRO A 60 -17.41 2.43 24.39
C PRO A 60 -16.78 1.12 23.92
N SER A 61 -17.25 0.61 22.78
CA SER A 61 -16.56 -0.48 22.11
C SER A 61 -15.12 -0.01 21.96
N MET A 62 -14.16 -0.81 22.41
CA MET A 62 -12.73 -0.47 22.46
C MET A 62 -12.12 -0.11 21.08
N SER A 63 -12.94 0.04 20.04
CA SER A 63 -12.58 0.59 18.73
C SER A 63 -12.67 2.11 18.75
N LEU A 64 -11.65 2.77 19.32
CA LEU A 64 -11.37 4.19 19.07
C LEU A 64 -11.12 4.49 17.57
N LEU A 65 -10.90 3.45 16.76
CA LEU A 65 -10.65 3.54 15.33
C LEU A 65 -11.77 2.85 14.54
N SER A 66 -12.26 3.51 13.49
CA SER A 66 -13.16 2.89 12.52
C SER A 66 -12.49 1.65 11.91
N PRO A 67 -13.22 0.54 11.67
CA PRO A 67 -12.68 -0.62 10.95
C PRO A 67 -12.02 -0.24 9.61
N THR A 68 -12.56 0.76 8.91
CA THR A 68 -11.98 1.28 7.66
C THR A 68 -10.59 1.87 7.87
N THR A 69 -10.38 2.59 8.98
CA THR A 69 -9.09 3.17 9.36
C THR A 69 -8.06 2.09 9.66
N ILE A 70 -8.46 1.02 10.36
CA ILE A 70 -7.58 -0.11 10.68
C ILE A 70 -7.11 -0.80 9.39
N TRP A 71 -8.04 -1.14 8.48
CA TRP A 71 -7.70 -1.77 7.21
C TRP A 71 -6.89 -0.86 6.28
N GLY A 72 -7.20 0.44 6.27
CA GLY A 72 -6.43 1.44 5.52
C GLY A 72 -4.99 1.56 6.01
N ALA A 73 -4.79 1.62 7.33
CA ALA A 73 -3.46 1.67 7.93
C ALA A 73 -2.63 0.40 7.67
N LEU A 74 -3.27 -0.77 7.75
CA LEU A 74 -2.64 -2.05 7.42
C LEU A 74 -2.22 -2.09 5.95
N ALA A 75 -3.12 -1.75 5.02
CA ALA A 75 -2.83 -1.74 3.59
C ALA A 75 -1.68 -0.75 3.26
N LEU A 76 -1.71 0.44 3.85
CA LEU A 76 -0.65 1.44 3.68
C LEU A 76 0.71 0.93 4.17
N THR A 77 0.75 0.33 5.36
CA THR A 77 1.98 -0.19 5.95
C THR A 77 2.56 -1.34 5.11
N VAL A 78 1.72 -2.30 4.71
CA VAL A 78 2.16 -3.44 3.89
C VAL A 78 2.64 -2.97 2.52
N GLY A 79 1.91 -2.06 1.86
CA GLY A 79 2.31 -1.51 0.57
C GLY A 79 3.68 -0.81 0.62
N LEU A 80 3.93 0.00 1.66
CA LEU A 80 5.22 0.66 1.88
C LEU A 80 6.36 -0.33 2.10
N LEU A 81 6.15 -1.39 2.88
CA LEU A 81 7.16 -2.42 3.12
C LEU A 81 7.55 -3.14 1.84
N VAL A 82 6.56 -3.49 1.00
CA VAL A 82 6.81 -4.13 -0.30
C VAL A 82 7.59 -3.20 -1.23
N VAL A 83 7.25 -1.90 -1.27
CA VAL A 83 7.97 -0.90 -2.08
C VAL A 83 9.40 -0.73 -1.58
N ALA A 84 9.61 -0.58 -0.27
CA ALA A 84 10.94 -0.42 0.31
C ALA A 84 11.84 -1.64 0.07
N PHE A 85 11.28 -2.84 0.26
CA PHE A 85 12.01 -4.09 0.05
C PHE A 85 12.36 -4.32 -1.43
N SER A 86 11.41 -4.10 -2.34
CA SER A 86 11.65 -4.23 -3.78
C SER A 86 12.67 -3.21 -4.27
N ALA A 87 12.62 -1.95 -3.81
CA ALA A 87 13.62 -0.94 -4.12
C ALA A 87 15.01 -1.34 -3.63
N GLY A 88 15.13 -1.79 -2.37
CA GLY A 88 16.38 -2.26 -1.80
C GLY A 88 16.96 -3.47 -2.54
N PHE A 89 16.11 -4.44 -2.90
CA PHE A 89 16.51 -5.61 -3.68
C PHE A 89 16.97 -5.24 -5.10
N LEU A 90 16.26 -4.32 -5.75
CA LEU A 90 16.62 -3.83 -7.07
C LEU A 90 17.96 -3.08 -7.04
N ILE A 91 18.24 -2.31 -5.99
CA ILE A 91 19.51 -1.55 -5.79
C ILE A 91 20.67 -2.49 -5.46
N GLY A 92 20.49 -3.42 -4.52
CA GLY A 92 21.56 -4.31 -4.08
C GLY A 92 22.05 -5.30 -5.15
N ARG A 93 21.25 -5.56 -6.18
CA ARG A 93 21.67 -6.39 -7.33
C ARG A 93 22.47 -5.64 -8.39
N ARG A 94 22.26 -4.33 -8.56
CA ARG A 94 23.03 -3.50 -9.52
C ARG A 94 24.47 -3.35 -9.07
N THR A 95 24.67 -3.18 -7.77
CA THR A 95 25.98 -2.91 -7.16
C THR A 95 26.89 -4.13 -7.09
N ARG A 96 26.35 -5.35 -7.20
CA ARG A 96 27.15 -6.59 -7.25
C ARG A 96 27.83 -6.82 -8.59
N THR A 97 27.36 -6.20 -9.67
CA THR A 97 27.99 -6.31 -11.00
C THR A 97 29.24 -5.45 -11.13
N THR A 98 29.38 -4.41 -10.31
CA THR A 98 30.52 -3.47 -10.32
C THR A 98 31.64 -3.82 -9.33
N ALA A 99 31.48 -4.89 -8.53
CA ALA A 99 32.44 -5.28 -7.50
C ALA A 99 33.46 -6.36 -7.96
N SER A 100 33.57 -6.58 -9.27
CA SER A 100 34.47 -7.57 -9.87
C SER A 100 35.52 -6.96 -10.82
N ASP A 101 35.80 -5.66 -10.68
CA ASP A 101 36.94 -5.00 -11.33
C ASP A 101 38.07 -4.74 -10.31
#